data_AF-A0A0K8VQI0-F1
#
_entry.id   AF-A0A0K8VQI0-F1
#
_cell.length_a   1.000
_cell.length_b   1.000
_cell.length_c   1.000
_cell.angle_alpha   90.00
_cell.angle_beta   90.00
_cell.angle_gamma   90.00
#
_symmetry.space_group_name_H-M   'P 1'
#
loop_
_entity.id
_entity.type
_entity.pdbx_description
1 polymer ?
#
loop_
_entity_poly.entity_id
_entity_poly.type
_entity_poly.pdbx_seq_one_letter_code
_entity_poly.pdbx_strand_id
1 'polypeptide(L)'
;VIKILNSAGFTLTKWFSNHSNFFDSDCTENSLSFNDKSSTKTLGIHRFPKEDLFRFVLDDNFNDLRATKRNILSVSARLFDPRELLAPLVTKAKILLQELWVEKLDWAESIPLRLDTRWQNFKANLM
;
A
#
# COMPACT_ATOMS: atom_id res chain seq x y z
N VAL A 1 -27.41 -12.12 -8.30
CA VAL A 1 -26.12 -12.85 -8.45
C VAL A 1 -25.94 -13.93 -7.38
N ILE A 2 -25.86 -13.59 -6.08
CA ILE A 2 -25.64 -14.58 -5.00
C ILE A 2 -26.64 -15.75 -5.04
N LYS A 3 -27.95 -15.44 -5.08
CA LYS A 3 -29.00 -16.47 -5.15
C LYS A 3 -28.91 -17.36 -6.40
N ILE A 4 -28.51 -16.78 -7.54
CA ILE A 4 -28.41 -17.49 -8.82
C ILE A 4 -27.23 -18.47 -8.79
N LEU A 5 -26.06 -18.00 -8.34
CA LEU A 5 -24.87 -18.85 -8.22
C LEU A 5 -25.11 -19.98 -7.20
N ASN A 6 -25.72 -19.66 -6.06
CA ASN A 6 -26.06 -20.68 -5.06
C ASN A 6 -27.05 -21.72 -5.60
N SER A 7 -28.06 -21.30 -6.40
CA SER A 7 -28.99 -22.25 -7.03
C SER A 7 -28.32 -23.20 -8.05
N ALA A 8 -27.15 -22.83 -8.56
CA ALA A 8 -26.33 -23.66 -9.43
C ALA A 8 -25.21 -24.42 -8.68
N GLY A 9 -25.22 -24.42 -7.34
CA GLY A 9 -24.21 -25.07 -6.51
C GLY A 9 -22.90 -24.30 -6.36
N PHE A 10 -22.83 -23.05 -6.83
CA PHE A 10 -21.66 -22.19 -6.70
C PHE A 10 -21.79 -21.29 -5.47
N THR A 11 -21.24 -21.74 -4.35
CA THR A 11 -21.10 -20.91 -3.15
C THR A 11 -20.03 -19.85 -3.37
N LEU A 12 -20.41 -18.57 -3.28
CA LEU A 12 -19.47 -17.45 -3.32
C LEU A 12 -18.58 -17.46 -2.08
N THR A 13 -17.28 -17.42 -2.30
CA THR A 13 -16.26 -17.30 -1.24
C THR A 13 -15.40 -16.07 -1.48
N LYS A 14 -14.80 -15.52 -0.41
CA LYS A 14 -13.86 -14.37 -0.47
C LYS A 14 -14.43 -13.11 -1.15
N TRP A 15 -15.72 -12.84 -0.96
CA TRP A 15 -16.37 -11.63 -1.47
C TRP A 15 -16.64 -10.65 -0.33
N PHE A 16 -16.73 -9.36 -0.67
CA PHE A 16 -16.93 -8.28 0.29
C PHE A 16 -17.91 -7.25 -0.28
N SER A 17 -18.71 -6.64 0.58
CA SER A 17 -19.71 -5.62 0.22
C SER A 17 -19.62 -4.43 1.18
N ASN A 18 -19.92 -3.25 0.66
CA ASN A 18 -20.07 -2.01 1.44
C ASN A 18 -21.52 -1.79 1.91
N HIS A 19 -22.45 -2.67 1.54
CA HIS A 19 -23.87 -2.56 1.89
C HIS A 19 -24.22 -3.33 3.17
N SER A 20 -25.03 -2.69 4.02
CA SER A 20 -25.45 -3.19 5.34
C SER A 20 -26.01 -4.61 5.33
N ASN A 21 -26.78 -4.94 4.30
CA ASN A 21 -27.47 -6.23 4.15
C ASN A 21 -26.55 -7.43 3.93
N PHE A 22 -25.23 -7.19 3.79
CA PHE A 22 -24.25 -8.20 3.43
C PHE A 22 -23.06 -8.27 4.41
N PHE A 23 -23.15 -7.65 5.59
CA PHE A 23 -22.09 -7.72 6.61
C PHE A 23 -22.08 -9.03 7.41
N ASP A 24 -23.22 -9.69 7.58
CA ASP A 24 -23.39 -10.88 8.44
C ASP A 24 -23.19 -12.22 7.70
N SER A 25 -22.93 -12.21 6.40
CA SER A 25 -22.60 -13.45 5.71
C SER A 25 -21.19 -13.88 6.08
N ASP A 26 -21.06 -14.98 6.83
CA ASP A 26 -19.85 -15.73 7.21
C ASP A 26 -18.78 -15.80 6.10
N CYS A 27 -18.07 -14.69 5.87
CA CYS A 27 -16.95 -14.59 4.95
C CYS A 27 -15.61 -14.58 5.70
N THR A 28 -15.65 -14.89 7.01
CA THR A 28 -14.55 -14.80 7.96
C THR A 28 -13.87 -16.13 8.28
N GLU A 29 -14.14 -17.21 7.54
CA GLU A 29 -13.31 -18.41 7.66
C GLU A 29 -12.02 -18.21 6.85
N ASN A 30 -10.95 -17.90 7.58
CA ASN A 30 -9.55 -17.72 7.16
C ASN A 30 -9.09 -16.30 6.79
N SER A 31 -9.50 -15.27 7.55
CA SER A 31 -8.61 -14.11 7.67
C SER A 31 -7.43 -14.47 8.57
N LEU A 32 -6.31 -14.86 7.98
CA LEU A 32 -5.03 -14.93 8.68
C LEU A 32 -4.81 -13.58 9.36
N SER A 33 -4.90 -13.61 10.68
CA SER A 33 -4.84 -12.47 11.57
C SER A 33 -3.52 -11.73 11.40
N PHE A 34 -3.57 -10.57 10.75
CA PHE A 34 -2.64 -9.47 11.01
C PHE A 34 -3.48 -8.29 11.50
N ASN A 35 -3.74 -8.32 12.80
CA ASN A 35 -4.03 -7.17 13.67
C ASN A 35 -4.81 -5.99 13.05
N ASP A 36 -6.03 -6.24 12.56
CA ASP A 36 -7.17 -5.32 12.63
C ASP A 36 -8.39 -6.09 12.09
N LYS A 37 -9.38 -6.35 12.95
CA LYS A 37 -10.46 -7.33 12.74
C LYS A 37 -11.45 -7.01 11.60
N SER A 38 -11.15 -6.08 10.70
CA SER A 38 -12.04 -5.63 9.62
C SER A 38 -11.36 -5.34 8.28
N SER A 39 -10.04 -5.49 8.16
CA SER A 39 -9.32 -5.15 6.92
C SER A 39 -8.95 -6.40 6.10
N THR A 40 -9.21 -6.36 4.79
CA THR A 40 -8.76 -7.40 3.85
C THR A 40 -7.75 -6.79 2.88
N LYS A 41 -6.63 -7.48 2.63
CA LYS A 41 -5.67 -7.05 1.61
C LYS A 41 -6.22 -7.32 0.21
N THR A 42 -6.43 -6.26 -0.58
CA THR A 42 -6.79 -6.33 -1.99
C THR A 42 -5.68 -5.66 -2.80
N LEU A 43 -5.09 -6.36 -3.76
CA LEU A 43 -3.97 -5.86 -4.57
C LEU A 43 -2.75 -5.40 -3.74
N GLY A 44 -2.54 -5.99 -2.55
CA GLY A 44 -1.46 -5.60 -1.63
C GLY A 44 -1.77 -4.40 -0.72
N ILE A 45 -2.95 -3.80 -0.85
CA ILE A 45 -3.39 -2.62 -0.08
C ILE A 45 -4.50 -3.03 0.89
N HIS A 46 -4.55 -2.41 2.07
CA HIS A 46 -5.63 -2.68 3.02
C HIS A 46 -6.93 -2.04 2.53
N ARG A 47 -7.98 -2.85 2.41
CA ARG A 47 -9.33 -2.38 2.11
C ARG A 47 -10.20 -2.50 3.35
N PHE A 48 -10.96 -1.45 3.62
CA PHE A 48 -12.00 -1.38 4.63
C PHE A 48 -13.36 -1.33 3.91
N PRO A 49 -14.04 -2.48 3.74
CA PRO A 49 -15.23 -2.56 2.89
C PRO A 49 -16.38 -1.70 3.39
N LYS A 50 -16.52 -1.53 4.71
CA LYS A 50 -17.63 -0.79 5.32
C LYS A 50 -17.55 0.69 5.01
N GLU A 51 -16.36 1.27 5.12
CA GLU A 51 -16.11 2.68 4.88
C GLU A 51 -15.80 2.97 3.40
N ASP A 52 -15.66 1.93 2.57
CA ASP A 52 -15.15 1.97 1.19
C ASP A 52 -13.82 2.72 1.07
N LEU A 53 -12.93 2.50 2.05
CA LEU A 53 -11.63 3.14 2.12
C LEU A 53 -10.51 2.16 1.78
N PHE A 54 -9.48 2.69 1.11
CA PHE A 54 -8.18 2.04 0.96
C PHE A 54 -7.18 2.71 1.89
N ARG A 55 -6.43 1.91 2.63
CA ARG A 55 -5.35 2.37 3.50
C ARG A 55 -4.02 1.84 2.99
N PHE A 56 -3.11 2.76 2.73
CA PHE A 56 -1.71 2.47 2.48
C PHE A 56 -0.98 2.56 3.81
N VAL A 57 -0.34 1.46 4.22
CA VAL A 57 0.39 1.39 5.49
C VAL A 57 1.87 1.28 5.15
N LEU A 58 2.66 2.20 5.68
CA LEU A 58 4.11 2.10 5.72
C LEU A 58 4.51 1.58 7.11
N ASP A 59 5.57 0.77 7.20
CA ASP A 59 6.07 0.27 8.49
C ASP A 59 6.52 1.43 9.38
N ASP A 60 6.33 1.31 10.70
CA ASP A 60 6.70 2.35 11.68
C ASP A 60 8.19 2.72 11.62
N ASN A 61 9.05 1.77 11.26
CA ASN A 61 10.50 1.98 11.11
C ASN A 61 10.86 2.86 9.90
N PHE A 62 9.89 3.27 9.08
CA PHE A 62 10.10 4.10 7.91
C PHE A 62 10.80 5.43 8.23
N ASN A 63 10.46 6.04 9.37
CA ASN A 63 11.04 7.33 9.76
C ASN A 63 12.53 7.24 10.08
N ASP A 64 12.95 6.13 10.69
CA ASP A 64 14.33 5.90 11.14
C ASP A 64 15.25 5.38 10.03
N LEU A 65 14.72 5.13 8.82
CA LEU A 65 15.52 4.68 7.70
C LEU A 65 16.51 5.78 7.26
N ARG A 66 17.80 5.42 7.33
CA ARG A 66 18.87 6.21 6.74
C ARG A 66 18.58 6.46 5.25
N ALA A 67 18.81 7.69 4.80
CA ALA A 67 18.64 8.08 3.41
C ALA A 67 19.78 7.49 2.54
N THR A 68 19.53 6.31 2.00
CA THR A 68 20.40 5.62 1.04
C THR A 68 19.59 5.27 -0.21
N LYS A 69 20.28 5.06 -1.33
CA LYS A 69 19.64 4.62 -2.58
C LYS A 69 18.77 3.37 -2.38
N ARG A 70 19.29 2.39 -1.62
CA ARG A 70 18.57 1.14 -1.29
C ARG A 70 17.29 1.39 -0.50
N ASN A 71 17.35 2.20 0.54
CA ASN A 71 16.19 2.43 1.41
C ASN A 71 15.10 3.22 0.69
N ILE A 72 15.50 4.23 -0.08
CA ILE A 72 14.57 5.05 -0.86
C ILE A 72 13.88 4.22 -1.94
N LEU A 73 14.62 3.34 -2.64
CA LEU A 73 14.02 2.40 -3.59
C LEU A 73 13.03 1.46 -2.89
N SER A 74 13.42 0.90 -1.75
CA SER A 74 12.57 -0.02 -0.96
C SER A 74 11.24 0.64 -0.60
N VAL A 75 11.27 1.89 -0.13
CA VAL A 75 10.03 2.64 0.18
C VAL A 75 9.24 2.92 -1.08
N SER A 76 9.89 3.38 -2.14
CA SER A 76 9.23 3.70 -3.41
C SER A 76 8.49 2.49 -4.00
N ALA A 77 9.06 1.29 -3.84
CA ALA A 77 8.44 0.04 -4.30
C ALA A 77 7.21 -0.37 -3.46
N ARG A 78 7.14 0.02 -2.18
CA ARG A 78 5.98 -0.25 -1.31
C ARG A 78 4.77 0.61 -1.65
N LEU A 79 5.00 1.79 -2.22
CA LEU A 79 3.94 2.70 -2.71
C LEU A 79 3.29 2.21 -4.01
N PHE A 80 3.38 0.92 -4.32
CA PHE A 80 2.82 0.35 -5.55
C PHE A 80 1.32 0.64 -5.64
N ASP A 81 0.92 1.16 -6.80
CA ASP A 81 -0.41 1.66 -7.03
C ASP A 81 -1.01 1.02 -8.29
N PRO A 82 -1.72 -0.11 -8.12
CA PRO A 82 -2.25 -0.87 -9.24
C PRO A 82 -3.46 -0.21 -9.93
N ARG A 83 -4.01 0.88 -9.37
CA ARG A 83 -5.18 1.60 -9.92
C ARG A 83 -4.99 3.11 -10.03
N GLU A 84 -3.74 3.59 -10.02
CA GLU A 84 -3.37 5.01 -10.14
C GLU A 84 -3.93 5.97 -9.05
N LEU A 85 -4.36 5.43 -7.90
CA LEU A 85 -4.87 6.20 -6.75
C LEU A 85 -3.82 7.12 -6.09
N LEU A 86 -2.55 6.74 -6.17
CA LEU A 86 -1.36 7.41 -5.64
C LEU A 86 -0.44 7.94 -6.75
N ALA A 87 -0.91 8.04 -7.99
CA ALA A 87 -0.07 8.40 -9.13
C ALA A 87 0.84 9.64 -8.88
N PRO A 88 0.37 10.76 -8.30
CA PRO A 88 1.23 11.92 -8.02
C PRO A 88 2.36 11.61 -7.02
N LEU A 89 2.08 10.77 -6.03
CA LEU A 89 3.01 10.38 -4.98
C LEU A 89 4.06 9.41 -5.52
N VAL A 90 3.62 8.38 -6.25
CA VAL A 90 4.50 7.41 -6.92
C VAL A 90 5.40 8.11 -7.94
N THR A 91 4.87 9.11 -8.66
CA THR A 91 5.65 9.90 -9.62
C THR A 91 6.76 10.68 -8.93
N LYS A 92 6.48 11.35 -7.80
CA LYS A 92 7.51 12.05 -7.01
C LYS A 92 8.60 11.10 -6.52
N ALA A 93 8.22 9.91 -6.05
CA ALA A 93 9.17 8.88 -5.63
C ALA A 93 10.07 8.42 -6.79
N LYS A 94 9.48 8.16 -7.97
CA LYS A 94 10.21 7.76 -9.18
C LYS A 94 11.17 8.85 -9.67
N ILE A 95 10.77 10.12 -9.65
CA ILE A 95 11.66 11.25 -10.01
C ILE A 95 12.87 11.30 -9.07
N LEU A 96 12.65 11.20 -7.76
CA LEU A 96 13.73 11.22 -6.78
C LEU A 96 14.67 10.01 -6.96
N LEU A 97 14.11 8.83 -7.26
CA LEU A 97 14.89 7.64 -7.60
C LEU A 97 15.74 7.85 -8.86
N GLN A 98 15.18 8.44 -9.93
CA GLN A 98 15.93 8.77 -11.15
C GLN A 98 17.11 9.70 -10.87
N GLU A 99 16.92 10.73 -10.04
CA GLU A 99 18.02 11.63 -9.66
C GLU A 99 19.12 10.88 -8.91
N LEU A 100 18.78 9.97 -8.00
CA LEU A 100 19.76 9.13 -7.30
C LEU A 100 20.57 8.22 -8.25
N TRP A 101 19.97 7.78 -9.36
CA TRP A 101 20.69 7.01 -10.38
C TRP A 101 21.70 7.88 -11.13
N VAL A 102 21.36 9.14 -11.42
CA VAL A 102 22.25 10.10 -12.08
C VAL A 102 23.48 10.42 -11.23
N GLU A 103 23.33 10.49 -9.90
CA GLU A 103 24.44 10.72 -8.96
C GLU A 103 25.46 9.56 -8.90
N LYS A 104 25.20 8.42 -9.54
CA LYS A 104 26.10 7.24 -9.57
C LYS A 104 26.53 6.69 -8.19
N LEU A 105 25.76 6.98 -7.13
CA LEU A 105 26.00 6.50 -5.77
C LEU A 105 25.91 4.97 -5.65
N ASP A 106 26.61 4.38 -4.68
CA ASP A 106 26.40 2.98 -4.31
C ASP A 106 25.11 2.80 -3.47
N TRP A 107 24.65 1.55 -3.33
CA TRP A 107 23.39 1.18 -2.69
C TRP A 107 23.25 1.64 -1.24
N ALA A 108 24.33 1.55 -0.46
CA ALA A 108 24.37 1.89 0.97
C ALA A 108 25.00 3.27 1.25
N GLU A 109 25.41 3.98 0.20
CA GLU A 109 26.03 5.29 0.32
C GLU A 109 25.03 6.35 0.79
N SER A 110 25.53 7.34 1.54
CA SER A 110 24.73 8.50 1.94
C SER A 110 24.45 9.36 0.72
N ILE A 111 23.23 9.87 0.62
CA ILE A 111 22.86 10.74 -0.50
C ILE A 111 23.30 12.20 -0.25
N PRO A 112 23.54 12.99 -1.31
CA PRO A 112 23.82 14.42 -1.18
C PRO A 112 22.73 15.19 -0.41
N LEU A 113 23.14 16.21 0.34
CA LEU A 113 22.25 17.00 1.21
C LEU A 113 20.99 17.51 0.49
N ARG A 114 21.13 17.98 -0.75
CA ARG A 114 20.00 18.42 -1.60
C ARG A 114 18.93 17.32 -1.73
N LEU A 115 19.36 16.09 -2.03
CA LEU A 115 18.46 14.95 -2.22
C LEU A 115 17.90 14.47 -0.89
N ASP A 116 18.68 14.54 0.19
CA ASP A 116 18.18 14.25 1.53
C ASP A 116 17.08 15.23 1.95
N THR A 117 17.25 16.53 1.76
CA THR A 117 16.19 17.52 2.05
C THR A 117 14.90 17.21 1.28
N ARG A 118 15.01 16.85 -0.01
CA ARG A 118 13.84 16.43 -0.80
C ARG A 118 13.23 15.13 -0.31
N TRP A 119 14.05 14.17 0.11
CA TRP A 119 13.59 12.92 0.71
C TRP A 119 12.84 13.17 2.01
N GLN A 120 13.37 13.97 2.93
CA GLN A 120 12.68 14.31 4.18
C GLN A 120 11.34 15.01 3.92
N ASN A 121 11.29 15.95 2.96
CA ASN A 121 10.04 16.58 2.54
C ASN A 121 9.06 15.56 1.96
N PHE A 122 9.53 14.61 1.16
CA PHE A 122 8.69 13.52 0.64
C PHE A 122 8.13 12.65 1.77
N LYS A 123 8.96 12.26 2.76
CA LYS A 123 8.52 11.51 3.95
C LYS A 123 7.47 12.27 4.76
N ALA A 124 7.63 13.59 4.93
CA ALA A 124 6.67 14.41 5.65
C ALA A 124 5.31 14.51 4.96
N ASN A 125 5.25 14.38 3.63
CA ASN A 125 3.98 14.36 2.89
C ASN A 125 3.29 12.97 2.89
N LEU A 126 3.97 11.94 3.41
CA LEU A 126 3.42 10.59 3.56
C LEU A 126 2.76 10.35 4.93
N MET A 127 3.05 11.21 5.91
CA MET A 127 2.46 11.21 7.25
C MET A 127 1.29 12.20 7.32
#